data_AF-A0A2K4G503-F1
#
_entry.id   AF-A0A2K4G503-F1
#
_cell.length_a   1.000
_cell.length_b   1.000
_cell.length_c   1.000
_cell.angle_alpha   90.00
_cell.angle_beta   90.00
_cell.angle_gamma   90.00
#
_symmetry.space_group_name_H-M   'P 1'
#
loop_
_entity.id
_entity.type
_entity.pdbx_description
1 polymer ?
#
loop_
_entity_poly.entity_id
_entity_poly.type
_entity_poly.pdbx_seq_one_letter_code
_entity_poly.pdbx_strand_id
1 'polypeptide(L)'
;PSPQTLADEGFAPFAQDASSLSRGAHAWQMLVTSAYFGHSQAPSVAGSFLMRLSADDEGEPDIWLNRSASLTAPSDLADATLISAGWQQIVAQFDAGVTRQHRH
;
A
#
# COMPACT_ATOMS: atom_id res chain seq x y z
N PRO A 1 -3.45 -13.06 -0.63
CA PRO A 1 -4.92 -12.97 -0.89
C PRO A 1 -5.18 -11.87 -1.93
N SER A 2 -6.32 -11.87 -2.62
CA SER A 2 -6.60 -10.76 -3.55
C SER A 2 -6.98 -9.48 -2.78
N PRO A 3 -6.74 -8.27 -3.32
CA PRO A 3 -7.21 -7.03 -2.70
C PRO A 3 -8.71 -7.00 -2.43
N GLN A 4 -9.52 -7.61 -3.32
CA GLN A 4 -10.96 -7.68 -3.16
C GLN A 4 -11.34 -8.57 -1.97
N THR A 5 -10.71 -9.74 -1.84
CA THR A 5 -10.91 -10.63 -0.68
C THR A 5 -10.61 -9.90 0.63
N LEU A 6 -9.49 -9.18 0.70
CA LEU A 6 -9.11 -8.40 1.89
C LEU A 6 -10.08 -7.24 2.16
N ALA A 7 -10.60 -6.61 1.11
CA ALA A 7 -11.59 -5.55 1.23
C ALA A 7 -12.93 -6.07 1.77
N ASP A 8 -13.39 -7.22 1.27
CA ASP A 8 -14.63 -7.88 1.72
C ASP A 8 -14.54 -8.32 3.19
N GLU A 9 -13.34 -8.72 3.63
CA GLU A 9 -13.04 -9.04 5.03
C GLU A 9 -12.86 -7.80 5.92
N GLY A 10 -12.88 -6.59 5.35
CA GLY A 10 -12.75 -5.34 6.09
C GLY A 10 -11.32 -5.02 6.54
N PHE A 11 -10.29 -5.64 5.95
CA PHE A 11 -8.90 -5.37 6.28
C PHE A 11 -8.42 -4.06 5.66
N ALA A 12 -7.91 -3.16 6.50
CA ALA A 12 -7.17 -2.00 6.03
C ALA A 12 -5.81 -2.42 5.41
N PRO A 13 -5.28 -1.67 4.42
CA PRO A 13 -5.87 -0.49 3.78
C PRO A 13 -6.84 -0.80 2.61
N PHE A 14 -7.24 -2.06 2.43
CA PHE A 14 -8.07 -2.51 1.30
C PHE A 14 -9.56 -2.22 1.46
N ALA A 15 -10.05 -2.18 2.70
CA ALA A 15 -11.43 -1.83 3.02
C ALA A 15 -11.82 -0.45 2.47
N GLN A 16 -13.00 -0.37 1.84
CA GLN A 16 -13.54 0.85 1.24
C GLN A 16 -14.52 1.58 2.18
N ASP A 17 -14.10 1.86 3.41
CA ASP A 17 -14.89 2.60 4.39
C ASP A 17 -14.63 4.12 4.33
N ALA A 18 -15.35 4.91 5.15
CA ALA A 18 -15.19 6.36 5.19
C ALA A 18 -13.75 6.84 5.48
N SER A 19 -12.98 6.01 6.19
CA SER A 19 -11.59 6.31 6.52
C SER A 19 -10.66 6.09 5.33
N SER A 20 -11.00 5.20 4.39
CA SER A 20 -10.27 5.04 3.12
C SER A 20 -10.41 6.27 2.22
N LEU A 21 -11.60 6.89 2.19
CA LEU A 21 -11.88 8.09 1.39
C LEU A 21 -11.04 9.29 1.84
N SER A 22 -10.93 9.50 3.15
CA SER A 22 -10.10 10.58 3.70
C SER A 22 -8.59 10.36 3.51
N ARG A 23 -8.18 9.13 3.21
CA ARG A 23 -6.78 8.75 2.97
C ARG A 23 -6.42 8.59 1.48
N GLY A 24 -7.26 9.07 0.56
CA GLY A 24 -6.94 9.09 -0.87
C GLY A 24 -7.67 8.05 -1.73
N ALA A 25 -8.59 7.28 -1.13
CA ALA A 25 -9.48 6.35 -1.82
C ALA A 25 -8.75 5.42 -2.80
N HIS A 26 -7.66 4.78 -2.34
CA HIS A 26 -6.78 4.01 -3.21
C HIS A 26 -7.51 2.89 -3.95
N ALA A 27 -7.32 2.83 -5.27
CA ALA A 27 -7.69 1.68 -6.08
C ALA A 27 -6.59 0.63 -5.96
N TRP A 28 -6.87 -0.44 -5.21
CA TRP A 28 -5.92 -1.53 -4.96
C TRP A 28 -6.00 -2.61 -6.04
N GLN A 29 -4.84 -3.00 -6.55
CA GLN A 29 -4.67 -4.13 -7.45
C GLN A 29 -3.45 -4.96 -7.06
N MET A 30 -3.45 -6.23 -7.40
CA MET A 30 -2.29 -7.12 -7.27
C MET A 30 -1.51 -7.12 -8.58
N LEU A 31 -0.19 -6.93 -8.52
CA LEU A 31 0.65 -6.88 -9.72
C LEU A 31 1.22 -8.26 -10.06
N VAL A 32 2.17 -8.73 -9.24
CA VAL A 32 2.76 -10.08 -9.29
C VAL A 32 2.46 -10.80 -7.98
N THR A 33 2.73 -12.10 -7.91
CA THR A 33 2.61 -12.87 -6.66
C THR A 33 3.37 -12.14 -5.57
N SER A 34 2.66 -11.68 -4.53
CA SER A 34 3.21 -10.96 -3.37
C SER A 34 3.46 -9.45 -3.54
N ALA A 35 2.86 -8.76 -4.51
CA ALA A 35 2.91 -7.30 -4.59
C ALA A 35 1.53 -6.63 -4.79
N TYR A 36 1.25 -5.61 -3.97
CA TYR A 36 0.04 -4.80 -4.04
C TYR A 36 0.37 -3.36 -4.47
N PHE A 37 -0.41 -2.82 -5.39
CA PHE A 37 -0.34 -1.43 -5.82
C PHE A 37 -1.65 -0.71 -5.50
N GLY A 38 -1.55 0.38 -4.76
CA GLY A 38 -2.67 1.24 -4.39
C GLY A 38 -2.56 2.58 -5.11
N HIS A 39 -3.25 2.71 -6.24
CA HIS A 39 -3.29 3.98 -6.99
C HIS A 39 -4.19 4.98 -6.26
N SER A 40 -3.61 6.10 -5.80
CA SER A 40 -4.39 7.16 -5.15
C SER A 40 -5.36 7.80 -6.14
N GLN A 41 -6.64 7.84 -5.77
CA GLN A 41 -7.67 8.54 -6.56
C GLN A 41 -7.76 10.03 -6.20
N ALA A 42 -7.03 10.47 -5.18
CA ALA A 42 -6.88 11.86 -4.78
C ALA A 42 -5.40 12.20 -4.58
N PRO A 43 -4.63 12.42 -5.67
CA PRO A 43 -3.18 12.65 -5.60
C PRO A 43 -2.79 13.94 -4.85
N SER A 44 -3.73 14.87 -4.66
CA SER A 44 -3.54 16.06 -3.80
C SER A 44 -3.63 15.75 -2.30
N VAL A 45 -4.20 14.60 -1.92
CA VAL A 45 -4.40 14.15 -0.53
C VAL A 45 -3.35 13.11 -0.14
N ALA A 46 -3.14 12.11 -1.00
CA ALA A 46 -2.22 11.00 -0.74
C ALA A 46 -1.48 10.58 -2.01
N GLY A 47 -0.23 10.15 -1.87
CA GLY A 47 0.53 9.50 -2.95
C GLY A 47 0.12 8.04 -3.13
N SER A 48 0.43 7.48 -4.29
CA SER A 48 0.19 6.05 -4.56
C SER A 48 1.21 5.17 -3.82
N PHE A 49 0.77 3.99 -3.41
CA PHE A 49 1.57 3.02 -2.68
C PHE A 49 1.89 1.79 -3.52
N LEU A 50 3.06 1.22 -3.26
CA LEU A 50 3.44 -0.12 -3.69
C LEU A 50 3.94 -0.86 -2.45
N MET A 51 3.35 -2.02 -2.17
CA MET A 51 3.74 -2.90 -1.06
C MET A 51 4.22 -4.22 -1.66
N ARG A 52 5.49 -4.54 -1.46
CA ARG A 52 6.09 -5.81 -1.84
C ARG A 52 6.22 -6.65 -0.56
N LEU A 53 5.53 -7.78 -0.50
CA LEU A 53 5.71 -8.71 0.59
C LEU A 53 7.02 -9.47 0.37
N SER A 54 7.75 -9.68 1.46
CA SER A 54 8.94 -10.52 1.46
C SER A 54 8.56 -11.95 1.08
N ALA A 55 9.48 -12.66 0.41
CA ALA A 55 9.28 -14.06 0.05
C ALA A 55 9.23 -14.98 1.28
N ASP A 56 9.89 -14.54 2.36
CA ASP A 56 9.85 -15.16 3.67
C ASP A 56 8.72 -14.51 4.49
N ASP A 57 7.79 -15.32 5.02
CA ASP A 57 6.65 -14.87 5.85
C ASP A 57 7.07 -14.09 7.12
N GLU A 58 8.36 -14.09 7.46
CA GLU A 58 8.94 -13.37 8.60
C GLU A 58 9.59 -12.03 8.22
N GLY A 59 9.71 -11.71 6.92
CA GLY A 59 10.32 -10.47 6.45
C GLY A 59 9.36 -9.29 6.51
N GLU A 60 9.85 -8.12 6.95
CA GLU A 60 9.06 -6.88 6.88
C GLU A 60 8.71 -6.57 5.40
N PRO A 61 7.49 -6.10 5.12
CA PRO A 61 7.12 -5.71 3.76
C PRO A 61 7.85 -4.43 3.35
N ASP A 62 8.34 -4.41 2.11
CA ASP A 62 8.89 -3.21 1.51
C ASP A 62 7.76 -2.31 1.01
N ILE A 63 7.66 -1.11 1.59
CA ILE A 63 6.64 -0.13 1.20
C ILE A 63 7.31 1.00 0.42
N TRP A 64 6.71 1.36 -0.71
CA TRP A 64 7.17 2.42 -1.60
C TRP A 64 6.04 3.44 -1.83
N LEU A 65 6.42 4.72 -1.94
CA LEU A 65 5.52 5.85 -2.14
C LEU A 65 5.90 6.63 -3.39
N ASN A 66 4.90 7.02 -4.20
CA ASN A 66 5.08 7.96 -5.30
C ASN A 66 3.91 8.95 -5.33
N ARG A 67 4.22 10.26 -5.33
CA ARG A 67 3.24 11.35 -5.26
C ARG A 67 2.85 11.92 -6.63
N SER A 68 3.28 11.30 -7.72
CA SER A 68 2.90 11.73 -9.07
C SER A 68 1.40 11.50 -9.31
N ALA A 69 0.72 12.51 -9.86
CA ALA A 69 -0.70 12.43 -10.22
C ALA A 69 -0.95 11.60 -11.50
N SER A 70 0.09 11.38 -12.32
CA SER A 70 0.01 10.67 -13.60
C SER A 70 0.79 9.36 -13.53
N LEU A 71 0.62 8.62 -12.43
CA LEU A 71 1.35 7.39 -12.17
C LEU A 71 0.62 6.17 -12.74
N THR A 72 1.33 5.31 -13.46
CA THR A 72 0.82 4.00 -13.85
C THR A 72 1.39 2.91 -12.93
N ALA A 73 0.70 1.77 -12.87
CA ALA A 73 1.22 0.60 -12.18
C ALA A 73 2.60 0.21 -12.73
N PRO A 74 3.62 0.02 -11.88
CA PRO A 74 4.94 -0.42 -12.35
C PRO A 74 4.86 -1.86 -12.88
N SER A 75 5.48 -2.12 -14.03
CA SER A 75 5.62 -3.47 -14.58
C SER A 75 6.87 -4.20 -14.08
N ASP A 76 7.91 -3.44 -13.74
CA ASP A 76 9.15 -3.91 -13.14
C ASP A 76 9.28 -3.33 -11.73
N LEU A 77 9.49 -4.22 -10.77
CA LEU A 77 9.52 -3.93 -9.34
C LEU A 77 10.94 -3.92 -8.77
N ALA A 78 11.98 -4.04 -9.61
CA ALA A 78 13.36 -3.89 -9.18
C ALA A 78 13.60 -2.49 -8.57
N ASP A 79 14.34 -2.44 -7.47
CA ASP A 79 14.56 -1.23 -6.68
C ASP A 79 15.10 -0.08 -7.55
N ALA A 80 16.06 -0.36 -8.42
CA ALA A 80 16.63 0.62 -9.34
C ALA A 80 15.57 1.20 -10.31
N THR A 81 14.66 0.37 -10.82
CA THR A 81 13.58 0.79 -11.71
C THR A 81 12.59 1.67 -10.96
N LEU A 82 12.19 1.26 -9.75
CA LEU A 82 11.30 2.04 -8.88
C LEU A 82 11.90 3.41 -8.56
N ILE A 83 13.16 3.46 -8.09
CA ILE A 83 13.88 4.71 -7.80
C ILE A 83 13.94 5.62 -9.03
N SER A 84 14.28 5.06 -10.20
CA SER A 84 14.36 5.84 -11.45
C SER A 84 13.00 6.42 -11.89
N ALA A 85 11.91 5.72 -11.57
CA ALA A 85 10.53 6.17 -11.81
C ALA A 85 10.00 7.11 -10.71
N GLY A 86 10.86 7.55 -9.77
CA GLY A 86 10.53 8.50 -8.73
C GLY A 86 9.82 7.90 -7.52
N TRP A 87 9.83 6.57 -7.37
CA TRP A 87 9.38 5.92 -6.14
C TRP A 87 10.40 6.09 -5.02
N GLN A 88 9.88 6.23 -3.81
CA GLN A 88 10.69 6.34 -2.60
C GLN A 88 10.31 5.18 -1.66
N GLN A 89 11.29 4.36 -1.27
CA GLN A 89 11.08 3.34 -0.25
C GLN A 89 10.85 4.06 1.09
N ILE A 90 9.77 3.73 1.76
CA ILE A 90 9.48 4.18 3.11
C ILE A 90 9.65 2.99 4.04
N VAL A 91 10.50 3.16 5.05
CA VAL A 91 10.57 2.20 6.14
C VAL A 91 9.30 2.41 6.96
N ALA A 92 8.34 1.52 6.80
CA ALA A 92 7.14 1.53 7.62
C ALA A 92 7.51 1.02 9.00
N GLN A 93 7.87 1.93 9.91
CA GLN A 93 7.92 1.58 11.32
C GLN A 93 6.47 1.35 11.75
N PHE A 94 6.09 0.09 11.85
CA PHE A 94 4.78 -0.30 12.34
C PHE A 94 4.74 0.01 13.85
N ASP A 95 4.24 1.19 14.22
CA ASP A 95 3.93 1.50 15.61
C ASP A 95 2.67 0.69 15.97
N ALA A 96 2.87 -0.56 16.41
CA ALA A 96 1.83 -1.48 16.85
C ALA A 96 1.05 -0.97 18.09
N GLY A 97 1.28 0.27 18.55
CA GLY A 97 0.70 0.85 19.76
C GLY A 97 -0.76 1.30 19.67
N VAL A 98 -1.42 1.23 18.51
CA VAL A 98 -2.83 1.67 18.36
C VAL A 98 -3.85 0.54 18.38
N THR A 99 -3.54 -0.62 18.94
CA THR A 99 -4.59 -1.49 19.47
C THR A 99 -5.07 -0.93 20.79
N ARG A 100 -6.32 -0.44 20.80
CA ARG A 100 -7.07 -0.05 22.00
C ARG A 100 -6.75 -1.01 23.14
N GLN A 101 -6.16 -0.49 24.22
CA GLN A 101 -6.11 -1.22 25.48
C GLN A 101 -7.54 -1.68 25.79
N HIS A 102 -7.73 -3.00 25.83
CA HIS A 102 -8.94 -3.58 26.37
C HIS A 102 -9.14 -3.00 27.77
N ARG A 103 -10.23 -2.24 27.91
CA ARG A 103 -10.73 -1.76 29.19
C ARG A 103 -11.12 -2.99 30.02
N HIS A 104 -10.54 -3.12 31.22
CA HIS A 104 -11.15 -3.85 32.32
C HIS A 104 -12.03 -2.92 33.13
#